data_AF-A0A4S0Q670-F1
#
_entry.id   AF-A0A4S0Q670-F1
#
_cell.length_a   1.000
_cell.length_b   1.000
_cell.length_c   1.000
_cell.angle_alpha   90.00
_cell.angle_beta   90.00
_cell.angle_gamma   90.00
#
_symmetry.space_group_name_H-M   'P 1'
#
loop_
_entity.id
_entity.type
_entity.pdbx_description
1 polymer ?
#
loop_
_entity_poly.entity_id
_entity_poly.type
_entity_poly.pdbx_seq_one_letter_code
_entity_poly.pdbx_strand_id
1 'polypeptide(L)'
;IAELADQERLDSLAAAAERLHAARRIFCLGLRSSHPVVAHFAYVMSFLGEKAVMLDGSSGAGTDAIRLATAEDVLFAVSVAPYTKLTVDLARRAAA
;
A
#
# COMPACT_ATOMS: atom_id res chain seq x y z
N ILE A 1 15.14 9.42 14.64
CA ILE A 1 13.81 9.40 15.30
C ILE A 1 13.21 10.79 15.37
N ALA A 2 13.95 11.82 15.82
CA ALA A 2 13.46 13.20 15.84
C ALA A 2 12.90 13.67 14.47
N GLU A 3 13.57 13.34 13.37
CA GLU A 3 13.10 13.67 12.02
C GLU A 3 11.75 13.04 11.63
N LEU A 4 11.30 11.94 12.26
CA LEU A 4 9.99 11.33 11.95
C LEU A 4 8.82 12.19 12.42
N ALA A 5 9.05 13.01 13.45
CA ALA A 5 8.06 13.89 14.04
C ALA A 5 8.13 15.32 13.49
N ASP A 6 8.94 15.56 12.45
CA ASP A 6 8.96 16.84 11.77
C ASP A 6 7.59 17.13 11.13
N GLN A 7 7.18 18.40 11.17
CA GLN A 7 5.86 18.84 10.73
C GLN A 7 5.56 18.43 9.28
N GLU A 8 6.52 18.54 8.37
CA GLU A 8 6.31 18.22 6.95
C GLU A 8 5.93 16.74 6.77
N ARG A 9 6.56 15.85 7.55
CA ARG A 9 6.26 14.41 7.49
C ARG A 9 4.93 14.07 8.12
N LEU A 10 4.57 14.75 9.20
CA LEU A 10 3.26 14.60 9.84
C LEU A 10 2.14 15.05 8.89
N ASP A 11 2.33 16.18 8.20
CA ASP A 11 1.38 16.68 7.21
C ASP A 11 1.24 15.72 6.02
N SER A 12 2.36 15.17 5.52
CA SER A 12 2.33 14.15 4.48
C SER A 12 1.63 12.86 4.94
N LEU A 13 1.81 12.45 6.20
CA LEU A 13 1.14 11.29 6.76
C LEU A 13 -0.37 11.51 6.89
N ALA A 14 -0.78 12.68 7.37
CA ALA A 14 -2.19 13.06 7.46
C ALA A 14 -2.85 13.06 6.07
N ALA A 15 -2.19 13.66 5.07
CA ALA A 15 -2.69 13.65 3.69
C ALA A 15 -2.81 12.24 3.10
N ALA A 16 -1.87 11.34 3.42
CA ALA A 16 -1.97 9.94 3.03
C ALA A 16 -3.15 9.22 3.72
N ALA A 17 -3.35 9.46 5.02
CA ALA A 17 -4.46 8.90 5.79
C ALA A 17 -5.82 9.33 5.23
N GLU A 18 -5.99 10.60 4.87
CA GLU A 18 -7.22 11.10 4.22
C GLU A 18 -7.51 10.40 2.88
N ARG A 19 -6.48 10.18 2.05
CA ARG A 19 -6.63 9.43 0.80
C ARG A 19 -7.03 7.98 1.04
N LEU A 20 -6.42 7.32 2.02
CA LEU A 20 -6.76 5.94 2.40
C LEU A 20 -8.20 5.85 2.95
N HIS A 21 -8.65 6.86 3.70
CA HIS A 21 -10.00 6.92 4.24
C HIS A 21 -11.06 7.06 3.13
N ALA A 22 -10.84 7.97 2.18
CA ALA A 22 -11.74 8.24 1.06
C ALA A 22 -11.79 7.10 0.03
N ALA A 23 -10.76 6.25 -0.02
CA ALA A 23 -10.69 5.16 -0.98
C ALA A 23 -11.78 4.11 -0.77
N ARG A 24 -12.27 3.58 -1.90
CA ARG A 24 -13.16 2.43 -1.93
C ARG A 24 -12.42 1.15 -1.53
N ARG A 25 -11.25 0.92 -2.13
CA ARG A 25 -10.31 -0.18 -1.78
C ARG A 25 -8.88 0.32 -1.68
N ILE A 26 -8.12 -0.33 -0.81
CA ILE A 26 -6.70 -0.08 -0.58
C ILE A 26 -5.94 -1.34 -0.98
N PHE A 27 -5.31 -1.32 -2.16
CA PHE A 27 -4.43 -2.39 -2.58
C PHE A 27 -3.10 -2.26 -1.86
N CYS A 28 -2.68 -3.29 -1.12
CA CYS A 28 -1.51 -3.22 -0.27
C CYS A 28 -0.38 -4.07 -0.86
N LEU A 29 0.78 -3.47 -1.11
CA LEU A 29 1.92 -4.10 -1.77
C LEU A 29 3.18 -4.01 -0.93
N GLY A 30 3.69 -5.16 -0.47
CA GLY A 30 4.94 -5.25 0.28
C GLY A 30 5.57 -6.63 0.03
N LEU A 31 6.80 -6.63 -0.48
CA LEU A 31 7.52 -7.86 -0.82
C LEU A 31 8.71 -8.07 0.12
N ARG A 32 9.11 -9.33 0.32
CA ARG A 32 10.27 -9.71 1.15
C ARG A 32 10.17 -9.11 2.56
N SER A 33 11.14 -8.30 2.97
CA SER A 33 11.18 -7.66 4.30
C SER A 33 10.09 -6.61 4.50
N SER A 34 9.46 -6.09 3.44
CA SER A 34 8.33 -5.16 3.54
C SER A 34 6.98 -5.87 3.66
N HIS A 35 6.92 -7.19 3.44
CA HIS A 35 5.68 -7.95 3.53
C HIS A 35 5.05 -7.90 4.93
N PRO A 36 5.78 -8.10 6.05
CA PRO A 36 5.19 -8.03 7.39
C PRO A 36 4.54 -6.67 7.70
N VAL A 37 5.10 -5.58 7.18
CA VAL A 37 4.54 -4.22 7.36
C VAL A 37 3.16 -4.12 6.72
N VAL A 38 3.03 -4.60 5.48
CA VAL A 38 1.77 -4.60 4.74
C VAL A 38 0.76 -5.58 5.33
N ALA A 39 1.21 -6.77 5.74
CA ALA A 39 0.36 -7.74 6.42
C ALA A 39 -0.22 -7.17 7.73
N HIS A 40 0.61 -6.47 8.51
CA HIS A 40 0.15 -5.82 9.74
C HIS A 40 -0.83 -4.69 9.44
N PHE A 41 -0.58 -3.87 8.43
CA PHE A 41 -1.53 -2.84 8.00
C PHE A 41 -2.88 -3.44 7.59
N ALA A 42 -2.88 -4.48 6.74
CA ALA A 42 -4.10 -5.15 6.30
C ALA A 42 -4.87 -5.76 7.50
N TYR A 43 -4.16 -6.35 8.45
CA TYR A 43 -4.73 -6.83 9.71
C TYR A 43 -5.42 -5.72 10.50
N VAL A 44 -4.75 -4.59 10.73
CA VAL A 44 -5.35 -3.45 11.45
C VAL A 44 -6.57 -2.90 10.69
N MET A 45 -6.47 -2.79 9.37
CA MET A 45 -7.56 -2.33 8.52
C MET A 45 -8.78 -3.24 8.58
N SER A 46 -8.62 -4.56 8.81
CA SER A 46 -9.76 -5.47 8.96
C SER A 46 -10.73 -5.06 10.08
N PHE A 47 -10.25 -4.35 11.10
CA PHE A 47 -11.10 -3.81 12.17
C PHE A 47 -11.87 -2.54 11.76
N LEU A 48 -11.40 -1.85 10.73
CA LEU A 48 -11.99 -0.61 10.19
C LEU A 48 -12.86 -0.86 8.95
N GLY A 49 -13.04 -2.14 8.58
CA GLY A 49 -13.80 -2.60 7.44
C GLY A 49 -12.95 -3.31 6.38
N GLU A 50 -13.60 -4.00 5.45
CA GLU A 50 -12.93 -4.80 4.42
C GLU A 50 -12.48 -3.95 3.22
N LYS A 51 -11.62 -2.97 3.48
CA LYS A 51 -11.05 -2.10 2.42
C LYS A 51 -9.67 -2.57 1.92
N ALA A 52 -8.90 -3.27 2.75
CA ALA A 52 -7.52 -3.64 2.44
C ALA A 52 -7.44 -4.96 1.64
N VAL A 53 -6.88 -4.89 0.43
CA VAL A 53 -6.65 -6.04 -0.46
C VAL A 53 -5.16 -6.27 -0.57
N MET A 54 -4.64 -7.37 -0.02
CA MET A 54 -3.22 -7.70 -0.12
C MET A 54 -2.87 -8.18 -1.53
N LEU A 55 -1.85 -7.56 -2.13
CA LEU A 55 -1.24 -8.01 -3.37
C LEU A 55 -0.07 -8.93 -3.04
N ASP A 56 -0.33 -10.24 -3.00
CA ASP A 56 0.76 -11.22 -2.83
C ASP A 56 1.52 -11.41 -4.15
N GLY A 57 2.84 -11.43 -4.06
CA GLY A 57 3.72 -11.76 -5.19
C GLY A 57 4.13 -13.23 -5.22
N SER A 58 3.69 -14.05 -4.26
CA SER A 58 4.16 -15.43 -4.08
C SER A 58 3.65 -16.39 -5.15
N SER A 59 2.45 -16.13 -5.70
CA SER A 59 1.81 -17.01 -6.69
C SER A 59 1.62 -16.36 -8.06
N GLY A 60 2.01 -15.09 -8.24
CA GLY A 60 1.68 -14.27 -9.43
C GLY A 60 0.21 -13.86 -9.50
N ALA A 61 -0.71 -14.74 -9.10
CA ALA A 61 -2.15 -14.50 -9.04
C ALA A 61 -2.54 -13.42 -8.01
N GLY A 62 -1.82 -13.32 -6.90
CA GLY A 62 -2.08 -12.29 -5.88
C GLY A 62 -1.92 -10.85 -6.39
N THR A 63 -1.15 -10.64 -7.47
CA THR A 63 -1.02 -9.33 -8.11
C THR A 63 -2.10 -9.03 -9.14
N ASP A 64 -2.86 -10.04 -9.60
CA ASP A 64 -3.89 -9.87 -10.64
C ASP A 64 -5.11 -9.09 -10.14
N ALA A 65 -5.34 -9.09 -8.82
CA ALA A 65 -6.40 -8.32 -8.16
C ALA A 65 -6.30 -6.81 -8.48
N ILE A 66 -5.10 -6.31 -8.78
CA ILE A 66 -4.90 -4.89 -9.15
C ILE A 66 -5.60 -4.53 -10.46
N ARG A 67 -5.91 -5.50 -11.34
CA ARG A 67 -6.64 -5.26 -12.59
C ARG A 67 -8.09 -4.84 -12.35
N LEU A 68 -8.61 -5.07 -11.15
CA LEU A 68 -9.95 -4.64 -10.73
C LEU A 68 -9.94 -3.25 -10.09
N ALA A 69 -8.78 -2.60 -10.00
CA ALA A 69 -8.66 -1.25 -9.48
C ALA A 69 -9.37 -0.24 -10.39
N THR A 70 -9.92 0.78 -9.77
CA THR A 70 -10.60 1.91 -10.40
C THR A 70 -10.00 3.21 -9.88
N ALA A 71 -10.42 4.35 -10.46
CA ALA A 71 -9.98 5.67 -10.02
C ALA A 71 -10.38 6.02 -8.57
N GLU A 72 -11.29 5.26 -7.96
CA GLU A 72 -11.73 5.42 -6.56
C GLU A 72 -10.90 4.59 -5.57
N ASP A 73 -9.94 3.79 -6.06
CA ASP A 73 -9.09 2.94 -5.24
C ASP A 73 -7.67 3.52 -5.12
N VAL A 74 -6.92 3.05 -4.13
CA VAL A 74 -5.56 3.53 -3.86
C VAL A 74 -4.58 2.36 -3.70
N LEU A 75 -3.33 2.57 -4.11
CA LEU A 75 -2.22 1.65 -3.87
C LEU A 75 -1.38 2.11 -2.67
N PHE A 76 -1.33 1.30 -1.63
CA PHE A 76 -0.40 1.43 -0.51
C PHE A 76 0.82 0.52 -0.73
N ALA A 77 1.93 1.11 -1.19
CA ALA A 77 3.16 0.38 -1.47
C ALA A 77 4.22 0.65 -0.39
N VAL A 78 4.77 -0.42 0.20
CA VAL A 78 5.88 -0.36 1.16
C VAL A 78 7.12 -0.98 0.52
N SER A 79 8.20 -0.21 0.47
CA SER A 79 9.47 -0.65 -0.09
C SER A 79 10.65 0.03 0.61
N VAL A 80 11.81 -0.62 0.58
CA VAL A 80 13.06 -0.10 1.12
C VAL A 80 14.17 -0.41 0.11
N ALA A 81 15.10 0.52 -0.09
CA ALA A 81 16.26 0.27 -0.94
C ALA A 81 17.12 -0.88 -0.36
N PRO A 82 17.58 -1.84 -1.19
CA PRO A 82 17.30 -2.01 -2.62
C PRO A 82 15.90 -2.60 -2.88
N TYR A 83 15.08 -1.88 -3.64
CA TYR A 83 13.69 -2.25 -3.93
C TYR A 83 13.59 -3.46 -4.86
N THR A 84 12.55 -4.26 -4.69
CA THR A 84 12.18 -5.31 -5.65
C THR A 84 11.62 -4.67 -6.92
N LYS A 85 12.15 -5.04 -8.10
CA LYS A 85 11.67 -4.54 -9.41
C LYS A 85 10.15 -4.64 -9.54
N LEU A 86 9.58 -5.75 -9.08
CA LEU A 86 8.14 -6.00 -9.08
C LEU A 86 7.33 -4.93 -8.33
N THR A 87 7.85 -4.35 -7.25
CA THR A 87 7.17 -3.27 -6.51
C THR A 87 7.07 -2.00 -7.34
N VAL A 88 8.14 -1.66 -8.06
CA VAL A 88 8.18 -0.48 -8.94
C VAL A 88 7.26 -0.68 -10.15
N ASP A 89 7.28 -1.88 -10.74
CA ASP A 89 6.45 -2.19 -11.92
C ASP A 89 4.96 -2.14 -11.59
N LEU A 90 4.54 -2.69 -10.45
CA LEU A 90 3.15 -2.61 -10.00
C LEU A 90 2.73 -1.19 -9.61
N ALA A 91 3.61 -0.43 -8.97
CA ALA A 91 3.34 0.98 -8.67
C ALA A 91 3.12 1.81 -9.94
N ARG A 92 3.91 1.56 -10.99
CA ARG A 92 3.73 2.22 -12.30
C ARG A 92 2.42 1.83 -12.97
N ARG A 93 2.03 0.55 -12.90
CA ARG A 93 0.75 0.08 -13.46
C ARG A 93 -0.46 0.70 -12.76
N ALA A 94 -0.38 0.93 -11.45
CA ALA A 94 -1.45 1.56 -10.69
C ALA A 94 -1.55 3.08 -10.92
N ALA A 95 -0.45 3.71 -11.37
CA ALA A 95 -0.40 5.15 -11.65
C ALA A 95 -0.79 5.52 -13.09
N ALA A 96 -0.99 4.52 -13.95
CA ALA A 96 -1.38 4.69 -15.36
C ALA A 96 -2.89 4.67 -15.52
#